data_AF-A0A1C5JBL1-F1
#
_entry.id   AF-A0A1C5JBL1-F1
#
_cell.length_a   1.000
_cell.length_b   1.000
_cell.length_c   1.000
_cell.angle_alpha   90.00
_cell.angle_beta   90.00
_cell.angle_gamma   90.00
#
_symmetry.space_group_name_H-M   'P 1'
#
loop_
_entity.id
_entity.type
_entity.pdbx_description
1 polymer ?
#
loop_
_entity_poly.entity_id
_entity_poly.type
_entity_poly.pdbx_seq_one_letter_code
_entity_poly.pdbx_strand_id
1 'polypeptide(L)'
;MPIAWATDEEQAVRAARETSRWAITGWKVMSELPNPVNFDAATSWVEDHHVRQQFSVGPDPEVHVAKARAYVEAGYDHIVMQNAGPDPDGFLDFFAGDLNARLRALG
;
A
#
# COMPACT_ATOMS: atom_id res chain seq x y z
N MET A 1 -5.67 3.47 2.64
CA MET A 1 -4.21 3.68 2.56
C MET A 1 -3.55 2.44 1.95
N PRO A 2 -2.89 2.57 0.80
CA PRO A 2 -2.17 1.45 0.18
C PRO A 2 -0.87 1.15 0.93
N ILE A 3 -0.70 -0.12 1.31
CA ILE A 3 0.47 -0.67 2.02
C ILE A 3 0.89 -1.96 1.32
N ALA A 4 2.18 -2.29 1.33
CA ALA A 4 2.67 -3.59 0.94
C ALA A 4 3.65 -4.07 2.01
N TRP A 5 3.19 -5.00 2.84
CA TRP A 5 4.01 -5.52 3.93
C TRP A 5 4.63 -6.86 3.55
N ALA A 6 5.90 -7.02 3.88
CA ALA A 6 6.61 -8.29 3.94
C ALA A 6 7.84 -8.10 4.84
N THR A 7 8.45 -9.20 5.30
CA THR A 7 9.71 -9.17 6.05
C THR A 7 10.91 -8.67 5.23
N ASP A 8 10.76 -8.64 3.91
CA ASP A 8 11.73 -8.11 2.94
C ASP A 8 11.06 -7.06 2.05
N GLU A 9 11.66 -5.88 1.95
CA GLU A 9 11.06 -4.76 1.21
C GLU A 9 10.92 -5.07 -0.29
N GLU A 10 11.92 -5.71 -0.91
CA GLU A 10 11.88 -6.04 -2.34
C GLU A 10 10.75 -7.02 -2.64
N GLN A 11 10.51 -8.01 -1.77
CA GLN A 11 9.36 -8.90 -1.88
C GLN A 11 8.03 -8.16 -1.78
N ALA A 12 7.89 -7.22 -0.84
CA ALA A 12 6.69 -6.40 -0.73
C ALA A 12 6.44 -5.57 -2.00
N VAL A 13 7.49 -4.93 -2.53
CA VAL A 13 7.41 -4.11 -3.73
C VAL A 13 7.03 -4.94 -4.95
N ARG A 14 7.68 -6.10 -5.14
CA ARG A 14 7.36 -7.02 -6.23
C ARG A 14 5.92 -7.51 -6.15
N ALA A 15 5.45 -7.94 -4.98
CA ALA A 15 4.08 -8.41 -4.78
C ALA A 15 3.05 -7.30 -5.13
N ALA A 16 3.30 -6.08 -4.69
CA ALA A 16 2.43 -4.94 -5.01
C ALA A 16 2.48 -4.57 -6.50
N ARG A 17 3.65 -4.65 -7.15
CA ARG A 17 3.75 -4.41 -8.60
C ARG A 17 3.00 -5.47 -9.41
N GLU A 18 3.11 -6.74 -9.01
CA GLU A 18 2.49 -7.85 -9.74
C GLU A 18 0.96 -7.85 -9.62
N THR A 19 0.44 -7.56 -8.42
CA THR A 19 -1.01 -7.65 -8.14
C THR A 19 -1.73 -6.31 -8.21
N SER A 20 -1.01 -5.21 -8.01
CA SER A 20 -1.59 -3.90 -7.69
C SER A 20 -1.01 -2.72 -8.47
N ARG A 21 -0.25 -2.95 -9.56
CA ARG A 21 0.27 -1.85 -10.43
C ARG A 21 -0.81 -0.94 -11.02
N TRP A 22 -2.06 -1.38 -11.09
CA TRP A 22 -3.21 -0.57 -11.47
C TRP A 22 -3.47 0.61 -10.53
N ALA A 23 -3.05 0.53 -9.27
CA ALA A 23 -3.22 1.62 -8.31
C ALA A 23 -2.34 2.85 -8.63
N ILE A 24 -1.35 2.72 -9.52
CA ILE A 24 -0.43 3.78 -9.92
C ILE A 24 -1.08 4.75 -10.94
N THR A 25 -2.10 4.32 -11.68
CA THR A 25 -2.63 5.11 -12.81
C THR A 25 -3.47 6.32 -12.41
N GLY A 26 -3.79 6.45 -11.11
CA GLY A 26 -4.63 7.52 -10.58
C GLY A 26 -6.12 7.36 -10.93
N TRP A 27 -6.96 8.15 -10.24
CA TRP A 27 -8.42 7.98 -10.24
C TRP A 27 -9.04 8.05 -11.64
N LYS A 28 -8.61 9.02 -12.46
CA LYS A 28 -9.22 9.25 -13.79
C LYS A 28 -9.03 8.06 -14.75
N VAL A 29 -7.93 7.31 -14.63
CA VAL A 29 -7.75 6.10 -15.43
C VAL A 29 -8.53 4.95 -14.81
N MET A 30 -8.50 4.82 -13.49
CA MET A 30 -9.22 3.75 -12.77
C MET A 30 -10.74 3.79 -12.98
N SER A 31 -11.34 4.97 -13.16
CA SER A 31 -12.78 5.11 -13.37
C SER A 31 -13.24 4.81 -14.81
N GLU A 32 -12.34 4.88 -15.79
CA GLU A 32 -12.70 4.84 -17.21
C GLU A 32 -12.36 3.51 -17.89
N LEU A 33 -11.43 2.73 -17.34
CA LEU A 33 -11.04 1.46 -17.93
C LEU A 33 -12.04 0.35 -17.56
N PRO A 34 -12.73 -0.27 -18.55
CA PRO A 34 -13.85 -1.17 -18.26
C PRO A 34 -13.44 -2.59 -17.85
N ASN A 35 -12.23 -3.06 -18.22
CA ASN A 35 -11.84 -4.47 -18.14
C ASN A 35 -10.39 -4.64 -17.63
N PRO A 36 -10.07 -5.75 -16.93
CA PRO A 36 -8.73 -6.03 -16.41
C PRO A 36 -7.60 -5.94 -17.46
N VAL A 37 -7.82 -6.46 -18.68
CA VAL A 37 -6.83 -6.42 -19.77
C VAL A 37 -6.39 -4.99 -20.13
N ASN A 38 -7.28 -4.00 -19.96
CA ASN A 38 -6.95 -2.61 -20.22
C ASN A 38 -6.05 -2.03 -19.13
N PHE A 39 -6.25 -2.44 -17.87
CA PHE A 39 -5.35 -2.08 -16.77
C PHE A 39 -3.98 -2.68 -16.96
N ASP A 40 -3.88 -3.93 -17.42
CA ASP A 40 -2.60 -4.57 -17.74
C ASP A 40 -1.82 -3.79 -18.80
N ALA A 41 -2.48 -3.42 -19.90
CA ALA A 41 -1.86 -2.61 -20.93
C ALA A 41 -1.43 -1.23 -20.41
N ALA A 42 -2.32 -0.54 -19.68
CA ALA A 42 -2.10 0.80 -19.15
C ALA A 42 -1.01 0.89 -18.08
N THR A 43 -0.60 -0.24 -17.50
CA THR A 43 0.37 -0.33 -16.41
C THR A 43 1.65 -1.09 -16.77
N SER A 44 1.80 -1.47 -18.04
CA SER A 44 2.97 -2.22 -18.53
C SER A 44 4.33 -1.53 -18.29
N TRP A 45 4.33 -0.20 -18.14
CA TRP A 45 5.50 0.63 -17.84
C TRP A 45 5.82 0.76 -16.34
N VAL A 46 4.96 0.23 -15.46
CA VAL A 46 5.12 0.39 -14.01
C VAL A 46 6.33 -0.41 -13.52
N GLU A 47 7.33 0.32 -13.07
CA GLU A 47 8.51 -0.16 -12.34
C GLU A 47 8.37 -0.06 -10.82
N ASP A 48 9.27 -0.74 -10.11
CA ASP A 48 9.31 -0.87 -8.66
C ASP A 48 9.40 0.49 -7.92
N HIS A 49 10.06 1.48 -8.51
CA HIS A 49 10.18 2.81 -7.90
C HIS A 49 8.82 3.55 -7.84
N HIS A 50 7.92 3.32 -8.80
CA HIS A 50 6.57 3.89 -8.75
C HIS A 50 5.76 3.30 -7.59
N VAL A 51 5.95 2.02 -7.30
CA VAL A 51 5.33 1.36 -6.14
C VAL A 51 5.83 2.02 -4.85
N ARG A 52 7.14 2.23 -4.71
CA ARG A 52 7.71 2.90 -3.53
C ARG A 52 7.22 4.34 -3.33
N GLN A 53 6.86 5.03 -4.41
CA GLN A 53 6.27 6.38 -4.33
C GLN A 53 4.81 6.35 -3.88
N GLN A 54 4.06 5.31 -4.23
CA GLN A 54 2.61 5.25 -4.00
C GLN A 54 2.20 4.41 -2.77
N PHE A 55 2.98 3.40 -2.39
CA PHE A 55 2.74 2.45 -1.29
C PHE A 55 3.68 2.73 -0.12
N SER A 56 3.25 2.46 1.13
CA SER A 56 4.22 2.26 2.21
C SER A 56 4.65 0.80 2.16
N VAL A 57 5.96 0.54 2.17
CA VAL A 57 6.51 -0.77 1.82
C VAL A 57 7.47 -1.29 2.90
N GLY A 58 7.55 -2.62 3.02
CA GLY A 58 8.54 -3.29 3.86
C GLY A 58 8.09 -3.59 5.30
N PRO A 59 9.02 -3.97 6.18
CA PRO A 59 8.72 -4.43 7.53
C PRO A 59 8.76 -3.34 8.61
N ASP A 60 9.19 -2.12 8.29
CA ASP A 60 9.36 -1.06 9.27
C ASP A 60 8.01 -0.40 9.62
N PRO A 61 7.51 -0.52 10.87
CA PRO A 61 6.26 0.10 11.27
C PRO A 61 6.28 1.63 11.14
N GLU A 62 7.43 2.28 11.29
CA GLU A 62 7.53 3.74 11.24
C GLU A 62 7.26 4.28 9.83
N VAL A 63 7.60 3.52 8.78
CA VAL A 63 7.27 3.87 7.38
C VAL A 63 5.76 3.92 7.18
N HIS A 64 5.02 2.98 7.78
CA HIS A 64 3.56 2.93 7.68
C HIS A 64 2.88 4.00 8.56
N VAL A 65 3.42 4.25 9.75
CA VAL A 65 2.96 5.30 10.67
C VAL A 65 3.14 6.68 10.03
N ALA A 66 4.29 6.95 9.41
CA ALA A 66 4.54 8.22 8.73
C ALA A 66 3.49 8.49 7.62
N LYS A 67 3.13 7.45 6.87
CA LYS A 67 2.07 7.57 5.85
C LYS A 67 0.70 7.80 6.46
N ALA A 68 0.36 7.07 7.54
CA ALA A 68 -0.92 7.23 8.24
C ALA A 68 -1.05 8.63 8.85
N ARG A 69 0.04 9.18 9.41
CA ARG A 69 0.08 10.52 10.01
C ARG A 69 -0.41 11.60 9.05
N ALA A 70 -0.01 11.56 7.78
CA ALA A 70 -0.48 12.53 6.78
C ALA A 70 -2.01 12.51 6.60
N TYR A 71 -2.66 11.35 6.75
CA TYR A 71 -4.12 11.26 6.74
C TYR A 71 -4.73 11.78 8.04
N VAL A 72 -4.17 11.42 9.20
CA VAL A 72 -4.66 11.92 10.50
C VAL A 72 -4.56 13.45 10.58
N GLU A 73 -3.44 14.03 10.16
CA GLU A 73 -3.23 15.48 10.11
C GLU A 73 -4.19 16.19 9.13
N ALA A 74 -4.65 15.48 8.09
CA ALA A 74 -5.69 15.95 7.18
C ALA A 74 -7.12 15.80 7.74
N GLY A 75 -7.28 15.29 8.97
CA GLY A 75 -8.55 15.16 9.68
C GLY A 75 -9.30 13.84 9.45
N TYR A 76 -8.64 12.82 8.86
CA TYR A 76 -9.25 11.50 8.73
C TYR A 76 -9.23 10.77 10.07
N ASP A 77 -10.38 10.21 10.47
CA ASP A 77 -10.57 9.45 11.72
C ASP A 77 -10.68 7.93 11.50
N HIS A 78 -10.94 7.49 10.26
CA HIS A 78 -11.08 6.09 9.89
C HIS A 78 -10.16 5.73 8.72
N ILE A 79 -8.99 5.16 9.02
CA ILE A 79 -8.00 4.76 8.02
C ILE A 79 -8.07 3.25 7.79
N VAL A 80 -8.53 2.86 6.59
CA VAL A 80 -8.48 1.46 6.13
C VAL A 80 -7.15 1.21 5.44
N MET A 81 -6.47 0.12 5.81
CA MET A 81 -5.22 -0.32 5.16
C MET A 81 -5.51 -1.41 4.14
N GLN A 82 -5.07 -1.21 2.90
CA GLN A 82 -5.17 -2.20 1.83
C GLN A 82 -3.78 -2.81 1.61
N ASN A 83 -3.55 -3.98 2.19
CA ASN A 83 -2.29 -4.71 2.01
C ASN A 83 -2.22 -5.36 0.63
N ALA A 84 -1.17 -5.03 -0.12
CA ALA A 84 -0.79 -5.62 -1.40
C ALA A 84 0.49 -6.47 -1.30
N GLY A 85 0.96 -6.73 -0.07
CA GLY A 85 2.06 -7.65 0.21
C GLY A 85 1.66 -9.12 0.04
N PRO A 86 2.64 -10.03 -0.02
CA PRO A 86 2.42 -11.44 -0.37
C PRO A 86 1.82 -12.29 0.76
N ASP A 87 1.86 -11.82 2.01
CA ASP A 87 1.43 -12.58 3.20
C ASP A 87 0.37 -11.80 4.00
N PRO A 88 -0.93 -12.08 3.78
CA PRO A 88 -2.01 -11.43 4.51
C PRO A 88 -2.02 -11.76 6.01
N ASP A 89 -1.74 -13.01 6.39
CA ASP A 89 -1.80 -13.44 7.78
C ASP A 89 -0.63 -12.81 8.57
N GLY A 90 0.58 -12.85 8.02
CA GLY A 90 1.73 -12.17 8.60
C GLY A 90 1.52 -10.65 8.71
N PHE A 91 0.82 -10.02 7.76
CA PHE A 91 0.45 -8.61 7.88
C PHE A 91 -0.51 -8.36 9.04
N LEU A 92 -1.48 -9.24 9.28
CA LEU A 92 -2.41 -9.11 10.41
C LEU A 92 -1.68 -9.26 11.76
N ASP A 93 -0.72 -10.18 11.84
CA ASP A 93 0.13 -10.36 13.03
C ASP A 93 1.01 -9.12 13.28
N PHE A 94 1.68 -8.62 12.23
CA PHE A 94 2.44 -7.38 12.29
C PHE A 94 1.55 -6.18 12.67
N PHE A 95 0.34 -6.11 12.12
CA PHE A 95 -0.61 -5.06 12.45
C PHE A 95 -0.96 -5.10 13.93
N ALA A 96 -1.30 -6.28 14.45
CA ALA A 96 -1.70 -6.45 15.85
C ALA A 96 -0.54 -6.18 16.82
N GLY A 97 0.66 -6.68 16.50
CA GLY A 97 1.84 -6.61 17.36
C GLY A 97 2.57 -5.28 17.32
N ASP A 98 2.90 -4.80 16.12
CA ASP A 98 3.82 -3.68 15.94
C ASP A 98 3.11 -2.39 15.52
N LEU A 99 2.07 -2.47 14.68
CA LEU A 99 1.53 -1.25 14.06
C LEU A 99 0.37 -0.61 14.83
N ASN A 100 -0.57 -1.40 15.36
CA ASN A 100 -1.84 -0.93 15.91
C ASN A 100 -1.67 0.08 17.06
N ALA A 101 -0.77 -0.19 18.00
CA ALA A 101 -0.53 0.73 19.13
C ALA A 101 0.04 2.08 18.68
N ARG A 102 0.96 2.07 17.70
CA ARG A 102 1.59 3.28 17.15
C ARG A 102 0.58 4.13 16.38
N LEU A 103 -0.29 3.51 15.59
CA LEU A 103 -1.36 4.20 14.89
C LEU A 103 -2.34 4.88 15.85
N ARG A 104 -2.75 4.18 16.91
CA ARG A 104 -3.66 4.74 17.93
C ARG A 104 -3.05 5.89 18.72
N ALA A 105 -1.74 6.00 18.76
CA ALA A 105 -1.04 7.12 19.38
C ALA A 105 -1.02 8.39 18.51
N LEU A 106 -1.48 8.33 17.25
CA LEU A 106 -1.52 9.49 16.35
C LEU A 106 -2.66 10.48 16.66
N GLY A 107 -3.70 10.05 17.39
CA GLY A 107 -4.89 10.86 17.69
C GLY A 107 -6.17 10.09 17.46
#